data_AF-A0A969ZSQ6-F1
#
_entry.id   AF-A0A969ZSQ6-F1
#
_cell.length_a   1.000
_cell.length_b   1.000
_cell.length_c   1.000
_cell.angle_alpha   90.00
_cell.angle_beta   90.00
_cell.angle_gamma   90.00
#
_symmetry.space_group_name_H-M   'P 1'
#
loop_
_entity.id
_entity.type
_entity.pdbx_description
1 polymer ?
#
loop_
_entity_poly.entity_id
_entity_poly.type
_entity_poly.pdbx_seq_one_letter_code
_entity_poly.pdbx_strand_id
1 'polypeptide(L)'
;MTTINSLTSLTAKTGIGGLVSGMDIDELVQGLTAASRQKILKQQQTVQKLQWKQQAYRSVIKALSEFQSSYLDVLSPTNFRSASFFNTVKATSSSSAVSVITTPSATAGTITINSIRQLATSQKITGTQPASKALSGTLQSETPGTLTETGIANLASSLAGKSISLNLDGKVRVVTFDSEIFENIATEQPTATALENAFQAAVDKAFGVIDPQDRIINVSINEDQLSFAADGSRLTVRAVGDDEETLELLGLKNGQSNKINTGLALGDISFARELDDVETFKFSINSVEFEFDRSVSLTEIMRKINASDAGVTLSYSSITDSFTMVAKETGAGENIKIEQTQGNLMEALGLTAESGASVVYGQNALLTVNGKDIVRSTNEINIDGVTIQLHQTTEEDADPITITLENDATSLKEPIKKF
;
A
#
# COMPACT_ATOMS: atom_id res chain seq x y z
N MET A 1 -5.22 1.76 -47.62
CA MET A 1 -5.79 2.75 -48.54
C MET A 1 -4.99 4.02 -48.34
N THR A 2 -4.03 4.29 -49.23
CA THR A 2 -3.23 5.52 -49.19
C THR A 2 -3.29 6.11 -50.58
N THR A 3 -4.29 6.96 -50.78
CA THR A 3 -4.43 7.84 -51.94
C THR A 3 -3.44 8.99 -51.80
N ILE A 4 -2.47 9.09 -52.70
CA ILE A 4 -1.82 10.37 -53.01
C ILE A 4 -1.78 10.50 -54.53
N ASN A 5 -2.77 11.22 -55.03
CA ASN A 5 -2.73 11.90 -56.33
C ASN A 5 -1.92 13.18 -56.13
N SER A 6 -0.88 13.39 -56.92
CA SER A 6 -0.57 14.74 -57.43
C SER A 6 0.19 14.61 -58.74
N LEU A 7 -0.58 14.76 -59.81
CA LEU A 7 -0.13 15.03 -61.16
C LEU A 7 0.79 16.25 -61.19
N THR A 8 1.85 16.10 -61.96
CA THR A 8 2.74 17.11 -62.52
C THR A 8 2.12 18.50 -62.74
N SER A 9 2.72 19.53 -62.13
CA SER A 9 2.75 20.89 -62.68
C SER A 9 4.18 21.44 -62.60
N LEU A 10 5.01 21.09 -63.57
CA LEU A 10 6.26 21.81 -63.86
C LEU A 10 5.95 22.84 -64.93
N THR A 11 5.36 23.96 -64.53
CA THR A 11 5.18 25.13 -65.39
C THR A 11 6.44 25.98 -65.25
N ALA A 12 7.28 26.03 -66.28
CA ALA A 12 8.45 26.90 -66.30
C ALA A 12 8.00 28.37 -66.41
N LYS A 13 8.36 29.16 -65.39
CA LYS A 13 8.11 30.61 -65.33
C LYS A 13 8.93 31.31 -66.40
N THR A 14 8.25 32.15 -67.18
CA THR A 14 8.63 32.78 -68.45
C THR A 14 9.92 33.62 -68.41
N GLY A 15 10.79 33.41 -69.40
CA GLY A 15 11.83 34.35 -69.81
C GLY A 15 11.25 35.50 -70.64
N ILE A 16 11.80 36.68 -70.42
CA ILE A 16 11.41 38.01 -70.93
C ILE A 16 11.38 38.06 -72.47
N GLY A 17 10.37 38.74 -73.00
CA GLY A 17 10.07 38.85 -74.42
C GLY A 17 10.94 39.83 -75.21
N GLY A 18 11.07 39.54 -76.51
CA GLY A 18 11.66 40.45 -77.48
C GLY A 18 12.01 39.77 -78.81
N LEU A 19 11.06 39.82 -79.75
CA LEU A 19 11.21 39.67 -81.21
C LEU A 19 11.36 38.24 -81.79
N VAL A 20 10.33 37.88 -82.58
CA VAL A 20 10.40 37.02 -83.79
C VAL A 20 10.60 35.51 -83.55
N SER A 21 9.49 34.79 -83.40
CA SER A 21 9.06 33.69 -84.30
C SER A 21 7.89 32.96 -83.65
N GLY A 22 6.79 32.77 -84.39
CA GLY A 22 5.68 31.88 -84.05
C GLY A 22 6.09 30.41 -84.16
N MET A 23 7.15 30.04 -83.46
CA MET A 23 7.63 28.69 -83.32
C MET A 23 7.25 28.27 -81.91
N ASP A 24 6.33 27.33 -81.82
CA ASP A 24 5.84 26.74 -80.58
C ASP A 24 7.00 25.97 -79.94
N ILE A 25 7.91 26.70 -79.29
CA ILE A 25 9.11 26.15 -78.65
C ILE A 25 8.67 25.10 -77.61
N ASP A 26 7.53 25.32 -76.97
CA ASP A 26 6.94 24.36 -76.05
C ASP A 26 6.50 23.08 -76.76
N GLU A 27 5.80 23.15 -77.90
CA GLU A 27 5.41 21.97 -78.68
C GLU A 27 6.62 21.23 -79.28
N LEU A 28 7.67 21.96 -79.70
CA LEU A 28 8.92 21.39 -80.22
C LEU A 28 9.75 20.73 -79.11
N VAL A 29 9.86 21.36 -77.94
CA VAL A 29 10.48 20.77 -76.74
C VAL A 29 9.67 19.57 -76.24
N GLN A 30 8.34 19.63 -76.33
CA GLN A 30 7.43 18.53 -76.01
C GLN A 30 7.65 17.35 -76.98
N GLY A 31 7.78 17.61 -78.29
CA GLY A 31 8.13 16.62 -79.30
C GLY A 31 9.50 15.98 -79.08
N LEU A 32 10.53 16.79 -78.80
CA LEU A 32 11.90 16.31 -78.56
C LEU A 32 12.05 15.51 -77.25
N THR A 33 11.24 15.81 -76.22
CA THR A 33 11.29 15.10 -74.92
C THR A 33 10.32 13.91 -74.84
N ALA A 34 9.43 13.71 -75.81
CA ALA A 34 8.41 12.65 -75.80
C ALA A 34 9.02 11.24 -75.67
N ALA A 35 10.06 10.94 -76.46
CA ALA A 35 10.76 9.65 -76.40
C ALA A 35 11.44 9.41 -75.04
N SER A 36 12.05 10.44 -74.45
CA SER A 36 12.65 10.37 -73.12
C SER A 36 11.60 10.17 -72.03
N ARG A 37 10.45 10.87 -72.11
CA ARG A 37 9.32 10.69 -71.18
C ARG A 37 8.71 9.28 -71.27
N GLN A 38 8.58 8.71 -72.47
CA GLN A 38 8.13 7.32 -72.63
C GLN A 38 9.10 6.32 -72.00
N LYS A 39 10.42 6.52 -72.17
CA LYS A 39 11.44 5.69 -71.49
C LYS A 39 11.33 5.81 -69.97
N ILE A 40 11.16 7.03 -69.44
CA ILE A 40 10.95 7.28 -68.00
C ILE A 40 9.69 6.56 -67.52
N LEU A 41 8.56 6.67 -68.23
CA LEU A 41 7.31 5.98 -67.89
C LEU A 41 7.47 4.45 -67.85
N LYS A 42 8.17 3.86 -68.83
CA LYS A 42 8.45 2.41 -68.85
C LYS A 42 9.30 1.98 -67.65
N GLN A 43 10.29 2.80 -67.27
CA GLN A 43 11.09 2.53 -66.07
C GLN A 43 10.26 2.70 -64.79
N GLN A 44 9.41 3.73 -64.68
CA GLN A 44 8.48 3.91 -63.57
C GLN A 44 7.51 2.73 -63.41
N GLN A 45 6.95 2.22 -64.52
CA GLN A 45 6.12 1.00 -64.51
C GLN A 45 6.90 -0.24 -64.05
N THR A 46 8.18 -0.35 -64.43
CA THR A 46 9.06 -1.45 -64.00
C THR A 46 9.34 -1.37 -62.51
N VAL A 47 9.65 -0.17 -61.99
CA VAL A 47 9.80 0.11 -60.56
C VAL A 47 8.51 -0.26 -59.81
N GLN A 48 7.34 0.15 -60.29
CA GLN A 48 6.05 -0.18 -59.67
C GLN A 48 5.80 -1.70 -59.59
N LYS A 49 6.07 -2.45 -60.68
CA LYS A 49 5.96 -3.91 -60.70
C LYS A 49 6.93 -4.58 -59.72
N LEU A 50 8.17 -4.08 -59.62
CA LEU A 50 9.15 -4.57 -58.65
C LEU A 50 8.73 -4.28 -57.21
N GLN A 51 8.15 -3.10 -56.94
CA GLN A 51 7.61 -2.75 -55.63
C GLN A 51 6.45 -3.68 -55.23
N TRP A 52 5.50 -3.94 -56.13
CA TRP A 52 4.42 -4.90 -55.87
C TRP A 52 4.95 -6.32 -55.64
N LYS A 53 5.93 -6.76 -56.44
CA LYS A 53 6.57 -8.07 -56.26
C LYS A 53 7.29 -8.16 -54.90
N GLN A 54 8.00 -7.12 -54.49
CA GLN A 54 8.66 -7.04 -53.18
C GLN A 54 7.63 -7.05 -52.05
N GLN A 55 6.55 -6.29 -52.15
CA GLN A 55 5.46 -6.28 -51.16
C GLN A 55 4.81 -7.65 -51.03
N ALA A 56 4.55 -8.33 -52.16
CA ALA A 56 4.02 -9.69 -52.16
C ALA A 56 4.98 -10.66 -51.45
N TYR A 57 6.29 -10.62 -51.75
CA TYR A 57 7.26 -11.46 -51.04
C TYR A 57 7.34 -11.15 -49.55
N ARG A 58 7.37 -9.86 -49.16
CA ARG A 58 7.36 -9.47 -47.75
C ARG A 58 6.10 -9.97 -47.02
N SER A 59 4.95 -9.91 -47.67
CA SER A 59 3.69 -10.42 -47.12
C SER A 59 3.75 -11.93 -46.87
N VAL A 60 4.27 -12.71 -47.82
CA VAL A 60 4.41 -14.17 -47.68
C VAL A 60 5.43 -14.52 -46.60
N ILE A 61 6.59 -13.85 -46.56
CA ILE A 61 7.62 -14.06 -45.53
C ILE A 61 7.06 -13.74 -44.15
N LYS A 62 6.31 -12.64 -44.01
CA LYS A 62 5.65 -12.27 -42.77
C LYS A 62 4.69 -13.37 -42.32
N ALA A 63 3.82 -13.86 -43.20
CA ALA A 63 2.88 -14.93 -42.88
C ALA A 63 3.59 -16.23 -42.45
N LEU A 64 4.67 -16.62 -43.15
CA LEU A 64 5.47 -17.80 -42.77
C LEU A 64 6.18 -17.61 -41.43
N SER A 65 6.70 -16.42 -41.16
CA SER A 65 7.37 -16.10 -39.89
C SER A 65 6.38 -16.11 -38.73
N GLU A 66 5.18 -15.55 -38.90
CA GLU A 66 4.12 -15.55 -37.89
C GLU A 66 3.59 -16.96 -37.63
N PHE A 67 3.44 -17.78 -38.67
CA PHE A 67 3.08 -19.19 -38.53
C PHE A 67 4.14 -19.97 -37.74
N GLN A 68 5.42 -19.81 -38.10
CA GLN A 68 6.52 -20.52 -37.45
C GLN A 68 6.67 -20.07 -36.00
N SER A 69 6.59 -18.77 -35.71
CA SER A 69 6.69 -18.25 -34.34
C SER A 69 5.49 -18.63 -33.47
N SER A 70 4.28 -18.68 -34.03
CA SER A 70 3.07 -18.96 -33.25
C SER A 70 2.87 -20.45 -32.99
N TYR A 71 3.16 -21.32 -33.97
CA TYR A 71 2.73 -22.72 -33.92
C TYR A 71 3.84 -23.75 -33.90
N LEU A 72 5.07 -23.38 -34.28
CA LEU A 72 6.20 -24.31 -34.38
C LEU A 72 7.38 -23.96 -33.45
N ASP A 73 7.39 -22.75 -32.88
CA ASP A 73 8.40 -22.32 -31.92
C ASP A 73 8.24 -23.10 -30.61
N VAL A 74 9.35 -23.62 -30.08
CA VAL A 74 9.37 -24.41 -28.85
C VAL A 74 8.97 -23.60 -27.62
N LEU A 75 9.16 -22.29 -27.65
CA LEU A 75 8.81 -21.37 -26.57
C LEU A 75 7.38 -20.84 -26.69
N SER A 76 6.68 -21.11 -27.79
CA SER A 76 5.30 -20.66 -27.97
C SER A 76 4.33 -21.47 -27.09
N PRO A 77 3.40 -20.82 -26.38
CA PRO A 77 2.33 -21.52 -25.66
C PRO A 77 1.37 -22.26 -26.58
N THR A 78 1.32 -21.91 -27.88
CA THR A 78 0.51 -22.59 -28.91
C THR A 78 1.36 -23.47 -29.83
N ASN A 79 2.48 -24.00 -29.32
CA ASN A 79 3.34 -24.92 -30.06
C ASN A 79 2.64 -26.27 -30.32
N PHE A 80 2.19 -26.50 -31.55
CA PHE A 80 1.50 -27.73 -31.95
C PHE A 80 2.45 -28.93 -32.10
N ARG A 81 3.76 -28.73 -31.94
CA ARG A 81 4.74 -29.84 -31.82
C ARG A 81 4.92 -30.29 -30.38
N SER A 82 4.44 -29.53 -29.39
CA SER A 82 4.59 -29.86 -27.98
C SER A 82 3.51 -30.84 -27.55
N ALA A 83 3.90 -31.99 -27.01
CA ALA A 83 2.95 -32.92 -26.38
C ALA A 83 2.21 -32.25 -25.21
N SER A 84 2.87 -31.34 -24.49
CA SER A 84 2.28 -30.59 -23.37
C SER A 84 1.17 -29.64 -23.81
N PHE A 85 1.20 -29.13 -25.05
CA PHE A 85 0.10 -28.30 -25.56
C PHE A 85 -1.21 -29.09 -25.64
N PHE A 86 -1.13 -30.39 -25.98
CA PHE A 86 -2.29 -31.27 -26.06
C PHE A 86 -2.65 -31.91 -24.72
N ASN A 87 -1.79 -31.80 -23.70
CA ASN A 87 -2.08 -32.29 -22.36
C ASN A 87 -3.00 -31.30 -21.63
N THR A 88 -4.30 -31.48 -21.81
CA THR A 88 -5.33 -30.59 -21.29
C THR A 88 -6.14 -31.33 -20.23
N VAL A 89 -5.68 -31.24 -18.99
CA VAL A 89 -6.37 -31.81 -17.83
C VAL A 89 -7.10 -30.69 -17.11
N LYS A 90 -8.38 -30.91 -16.81
CA LYS A 90 -9.20 -30.06 -15.97
C LYS A 90 -9.35 -30.69 -14.59
N ALA A 91 -9.24 -29.87 -13.55
CA ALA A 91 -9.52 -30.27 -12.18
C ALA A 91 -10.89 -29.75 -11.73
N THR A 92 -11.61 -30.58 -10.97
CA THR A 92 -12.80 -30.17 -10.22
C THR A 92 -12.70 -30.67 -8.79
N SER A 93 -12.96 -29.80 -7.82
CA SER A 93 -13.04 -30.17 -6.40
C SER A 93 -14.50 -30.41 -6.00
N SER A 94 -14.76 -31.41 -5.16
CA SER A 94 -16.08 -31.65 -4.56
C SER A 94 -16.45 -30.66 -3.44
N SER A 95 -15.52 -29.81 -3.00
CA SER A 95 -15.71 -28.86 -1.90
C SER A 95 -15.03 -27.51 -2.18
N SER A 96 -15.63 -26.43 -1.68
CA SER A 96 -15.06 -25.07 -1.69
C SER A 96 -13.92 -24.87 -0.69
N ALA A 97 -13.69 -25.83 0.22
CA ALA A 97 -12.58 -25.79 1.16
C ALA A 97 -11.20 -25.83 0.46
N VAL A 98 -11.16 -26.28 -0.80
CA VAL A 98 -9.97 -26.25 -1.64
C VAL A 98 -10.28 -25.77 -3.07
N SER A 99 -9.31 -25.10 -3.69
CA SER A 99 -9.33 -24.85 -5.14
C SER A 99 -8.11 -25.50 -5.80
N VAL A 100 -8.25 -25.91 -7.06
CA VAL A 100 -7.21 -26.68 -7.75
C VAL A 100 -6.90 -26.04 -9.11
N ILE A 101 -5.61 -25.89 -9.39
CA ILE A 101 -5.09 -25.43 -10.67
C ILE A 101 -4.26 -26.57 -11.27
N THR A 102 -4.52 -26.94 -12.52
CA THR A 102 -3.76 -27.97 -13.21
C THR A 102 -2.51 -27.38 -13.85
N THR A 103 -1.41 -28.14 -13.81
CA THR A 103 -0.18 -27.82 -14.52
C THR A 103 -0.05 -28.69 -15.78
N PRO A 104 0.88 -28.39 -16.71
CA PRO A 104 1.10 -29.21 -17.89
C PRO A 104 1.54 -30.67 -17.62
N SER A 105 1.93 -31.00 -16.38
CA SER A 105 2.27 -32.37 -15.95
C SER A 105 1.11 -33.10 -15.28
N ALA A 106 -0.06 -32.46 -15.13
CA ALA A 106 -1.26 -33.11 -14.61
C ALA A 106 -1.63 -34.34 -15.46
N THR A 107 -2.08 -35.39 -14.79
CA THR A 107 -2.57 -36.63 -15.40
C THR A 107 -4.00 -36.88 -14.92
N ALA A 108 -4.85 -37.43 -15.79
CA ALA A 108 -6.21 -37.81 -15.40
C ALA A 108 -6.20 -38.83 -14.24
N GLY A 109 -7.14 -38.66 -13.31
CA GLY A 109 -7.18 -39.44 -12.08
C GLY A 109 -7.95 -38.75 -10.97
N THR A 110 -7.77 -39.21 -9.74
CA THR A 110 -8.44 -38.65 -8.56
C THR A 110 -7.45 -38.45 -7.42
N ILE A 111 -7.51 -37.30 -6.76
CA ILE A 111 -6.82 -37.05 -5.51
C ILE A 111 -7.87 -36.94 -4.40
N THR A 112 -7.69 -37.68 -3.31
CA THR A 112 -8.58 -37.63 -2.15
C THR A 112 -7.91 -36.86 -1.03
N ILE A 113 -8.51 -35.78 -0.56
CA ILE A 113 -8.12 -35.11 0.67
C ILE A 113 -9.04 -35.63 1.77
N ASN A 114 -8.51 -36.51 2.62
CA ASN A 114 -9.26 -37.15 3.69
C ASN A 114 -9.62 -36.17 4.81
N SER A 115 -8.72 -35.25 5.16
CA SER A 115 -9.00 -34.18 6.13
C SER A 115 -8.02 -33.02 6.00
N ILE A 116 -8.48 -31.83 6.36
CA ILE A 116 -7.67 -30.62 6.57
C ILE A 116 -7.86 -30.23 8.03
N ARG A 117 -6.94 -30.66 8.89
CA ARG A 117 -7.03 -30.45 10.34
C ARG A 117 -6.62 -29.04 10.77
N GLN A 118 -5.71 -28.43 10.02
CA GLN A 118 -5.17 -27.12 10.33
C GLN A 118 -4.66 -26.44 9.06
N LEU A 119 -4.88 -25.13 8.95
CA LEU A 119 -4.26 -24.28 7.93
C LEU A 119 -2.93 -23.72 8.43
N ALA A 120 -2.01 -23.48 7.50
CA ALA A 120 -0.80 -22.76 7.82
C ALA A 120 -1.13 -21.30 8.15
N THR A 121 -0.49 -20.74 9.17
CA THR A 121 -0.65 -19.34 9.60
C THR A 121 0.69 -18.63 9.66
N SER A 122 0.70 -17.32 9.49
CA SER A 122 1.89 -16.49 9.62
C SER A 122 2.21 -16.18 11.08
N GLN A 123 3.49 -15.98 11.40
CA GLN A 123 3.89 -15.38 12.67
C GLN A 123 3.45 -13.91 12.71
N LYS A 124 3.01 -13.46 13.89
CA LYS A 124 2.56 -12.10 14.17
C LYS A 124 3.17 -11.60 15.47
N ILE A 125 3.74 -10.39 15.44
CA ILE A 125 4.15 -9.63 16.63
C ILE A 125 3.28 -8.39 16.72
N THR A 126 2.64 -8.17 17.86
CA THR A 126 1.70 -7.04 18.07
C THR A 126 2.04 -6.30 19.34
N GLY A 127 2.16 -4.97 19.25
CA GLY A 127 2.23 -4.11 20.43
C GLY A 127 0.94 -4.18 21.23
N THR A 128 1.06 -4.40 22.53
CA THR A 128 -0.06 -4.57 23.47
C THR A 128 -0.41 -3.28 24.20
N GLN A 129 0.55 -2.36 24.29
CA GLN A 129 0.40 -1.04 24.90
C GLN A 129 0.28 0.04 23.82
N PRO A 130 -0.33 1.19 24.15
CA PRO A 130 -0.34 2.35 23.26
C PRO A 130 1.07 2.78 22.87
N ALA A 131 1.31 2.97 21.58
CA ALA A 131 2.60 3.41 21.05
C ALA A 131 2.80 4.91 21.27
N SER A 132 1.73 5.70 21.34
CA SER A 132 1.80 7.14 21.59
C SER A 132 1.72 7.46 23.08
N LYS A 133 2.37 8.55 23.47
CA LYS A 133 2.17 9.16 24.79
C LYS A 133 0.73 9.65 24.88
N ALA A 134 0.15 9.60 26.08
CA ALA A 134 -1.12 10.26 26.35
C ALA A 134 -1.06 11.74 25.94
N LEU A 135 -2.20 12.31 25.53
CA LEU A 135 -2.29 13.74 25.32
C LEU A 135 -2.31 14.42 26.68
N SER A 136 -1.12 14.73 27.19
CA SER A 136 -0.91 15.38 28.47
C SER A 136 0.16 16.45 28.40
N GLY A 137 0.09 17.38 29.35
CA GLY A 137 1.07 18.44 29.54
C GLY A 137 1.28 18.72 31.02
N THR A 138 2.49 19.14 31.37
CA THR A 138 2.80 19.62 32.71
C THR A 138 2.34 21.07 32.82
N LEU A 139 1.32 21.32 33.64
CA LEU A 139 0.85 22.66 33.91
C LEU A 139 1.97 23.51 34.52
N GLN A 140 2.11 24.75 34.06
CA GLN A 140 3.14 25.64 34.59
C GLN A 140 2.88 25.93 36.07
N SER A 141 3.85 25.58 36.92
CA SER A 141 3.82 25.79 38.37
C SER A 141 5.17 26.34 38.87
N GLU A 142 5.14 27.05 40.00
CA GLU A 142 6.34 27.58 40.66
C GLU A 142 7.26 26.46 41.17
N THR A 143 6.71 25.29 41.47
CA THR A 143 7.46 24.10 41.91
C THR A 143 7.05 22.89 41.07
N PRO A 144 7.97 22.23 40.35
CA PRO A 144 7.65 21.03 39.56
C PRO A 144 7.06 19.91 40.43
N GLY A 145 6.05 19.22 39.91
CA GLY A 145 5.37 18.10 40.59
C GLY A 145 4.34 18.53 41.64
N THR A 146 3.99 19.82 41.74
CA THR A 146 2.98 20.29 42.71
C THR A 146 2.21 21.48 42.16
N LEU A 147 0.89 21.46 42.28
CA LEU A 147 0.03 22.62 42.07
C LEU A 147 -0.30 23.27 43.43
N THR A 148 0.38 24.36 43.75
CA THR A 148 0.03 25.18 44.92
C THR A 148 -1.21 26.02 44.63
N GLU A 149 -1.93 26.46 45.65
CA GLU A 149 -3.06 27.38 45.50
C GLU A 149 -2.66 28.65 44.72
N THR A 150 -1.51 29.24 45.05
CA THR A 150 -0.97 30.40 44.31
C THR A 150 -0.67 30.08 42.85
N GLY A 151 -0.09 28.90 42.57
CA GLY A 151 0.19 28.47 41.19
C GLY A 151 -1.10 28.28 40.39
N ILE A 152 -2.12 27.66 40.97
CA ILE A 152 -3.44 27.50 40.35
C ILE A 152 -4.07 28.87 40.09
N ALA A 153 -4.00 29.80 41.04
CA ALA A 153 -4.57 31.13 40.88
C ALA A 153 -3.92 31.89 39.72
N ASN A 154 -2.59 31.92 39.66
CA ASN A 154 -1.83 32.57 38.59
C ASN A 154 -2.12 31.94 37.22
N LEU A 155 -2.16 30.61 37.15
CA LEU A 155 -2.46 29.87 35.92
C LEU A 155 -3.90 30.17 35.46
N ALA A 156 -4.88 30.11 36.36
CA ALA A 156 -6.27 30.35 36.04
C ALA A 156 -6.50 31.78 35.52
N SER A 157 -5.92 32.81 36.16
CA SER A 157 -5.96 34.18 35.65
C SER A 157 -5.28 34.31 34.28
N SER A 158 -4.17 33.62 34.04
CA SER A 158 -3.47 33.66 32.73
C SER A 158 -4.27 32.98 31.61
N LEU A 159 -5.08 31.98 31.95
CA LEU A 159 -5.92 31.25 31.00
C LEU A 159 -7.28 31.91 30.77
N ALA A 160 -7.74 32.82 31.64
CA ALA A 160 -9.05 33.44 31.53
C ALA A 160 -9.25 34.13 30.16
N GLY A 161 -10.27 33.70 29.41
CA GLY A 161 -10.59 34.18 28.07
C GLY A 161 -9.71 33.63 26.94
N LYS A 162 -8.68 32.83 27.25
CA LYS A 162 -7.83 32.18 26.25
C LYS A 162 -8.53 30.98 25.63
N SER A 163 -7.94 30.43 24.57
CA SER A 163 -8.54 29.32 23.84
C SER A 163 -7.51 28.38 23.24
N ILE A 164 -7.88 27.10 23.16
CA ILE A 164 -7.17 26.08 22.40
C ILE A 164 -8.11 25.47 21.35
N SER A 165 -7.54 24.79 20.36
CA SER A 165 -8.30 24.04 19.36
C SER A 165 -8.12 22.55 19.60
N LEU A 166 -9.23 21.83 19.72
CA LEU A 166 -9.25 20.38 19.79
C LEU A 166 -9.85 19.81 18.50
N ASN A 167 -9.12 18.87 17.89
CA ASN A 167 -9.57 18.12 16.74
C ASN A 167 -9.83 16.66 17.15
N LEU A 168 -11.10 16.29 17.23
CA LEU A 168 -11.57 14.93 17.53
C LEU A 168 -12.00 14.26 16.23
N ASP A 169 -11.20 13.32 15.73
CA ASP A 169 -11.47 12.55 14.51
C ASP A 169 -11.86 13.40 13.27
N GLY A 170 -11.27 14.59 13.14
CA GLY A 170 -11.53 15.55 12.05
C GLY A 170 -12.56 16.62 12.40
N LYS A 171 -13.29 16.49 13.51
CA LYS A 171 -14.15 17.56 14.03
C LYS A 171 -13.33 18.51 14.89
N VAL A 172 -13.07 19.69 14.33
CA VAL A 172 -12.38 20.77 15.03
C VAL A 172 -13.37 21.60 15.84
N ARG A 173 -13.02 21.89 17.09
CA ARG A 173 -13.73 22.81 17.99
C ARG A 173 -12.74 23.69 18.73
N VAL A 174 -13.13 24.95 18.93
CA VAL A 174 -12.41 25.87 19.80
C VAL A 174 -12.94 25.67 21.22
N VAL A 175 -12.04 25.39 22.15
CA VAL A 175 -12.30 25.32 23.58
C VAL A 175 -11.83 26.63 24.19
N THR A 176 -12.78 27.45 24.62
CA THR A 176 -12.51 28.73 25.28
C THR A 176 -12.59 28.57 26.79
N PHE A 177 -11.57 29.03 27.49
CA PHE A 177 -11.51 29.06 28.94
C PHE A 177 -12.31 30.29 29.41
N ASP A 178 -13.52 30.05 29.89
CA ASP A 178 -14.49 31.11 30.22
C ASP A 178 -13.93 32.07 31.29
N SER A 179 -13.88 33.36 30.99
CA SER A 179 -13.24 34.35 31.85
C SER A 179 -13.86 34.40 33.25
N GLU A 180 -15.19 34.25 33.37
CA GLU A 180 -15.86 34.31 34.68
C GLU A 180 -15.51 33.10 35.55
N ILE A 181 -15.51 31.90 34.95
CA ILE A 181 -15.20 30.65 35.65
C ILE A 181 -13.74 30.63 36.10
N PHE A 182 -12.81 30.97 35.20
CA PHE A 182 -11.38 30.91 35.50
C PHE A 182 -10.94 32.02 36.47
N GLU A 183 -11.52 33.22 36.41
CA GLU A 183 -11.27 34.26 37.43
C GLU A 183 -11.85 33.90 38.81
N ASN A 184 -13.01 33.22 38.86
CA ASN A 184 -13.55 32.72 40.13
C ASN A 184 -12.63 31.68 40.77
N ILE A 185 -12.07 30.75 39.98
CA ILE A 185 -11.06 29.80 40.47
C ILE A 185 -9.85 30.56 41.02
N ALA A 186 -9.38 31.59 40.31
CA ALA A 186 -8.20 32.34 40.72
C ALA A 186 -8.39 33.10 42.04
N THR A 187 -9.60 33.60 42.30
CA THR A 187 -9.85 34.52 43.41
C THR A 187 -10.56 33.89 44.61
N GLU A 188 -11.36 32.85 44.40
CA GLU A 188 -12.23 32.30 45.44
C GLU A 188 -11.96 30.82 45.74
N GLN A 189 -11.53 30.01 44.76
CA GLN A 189 -11.40 28.55 44.91
C GLN A 189 -10.20 27.95 44.13
N PRO A 190 -8.95 28.32 44.44
CA PRO A 190 -7.77 27.89 43.67
C PRO A 190 -7.35 26.45 44.00
N THR A 191 -8.21 25.49 43.64
CA THR A 191 -8.00 24.06 43.89
C THR A 191 -7.87 23.28 42.58
N ALA A 192 -7.10 22.19 42.59
CA ALA A 192 -6.91 21.35 41.40
C ALA A 192 -8.24 20.79 40.88
N THR A 193 -9.15 20.40 41.78
CA THR A 193 -10.49 19.92 41.43
C THR A 193 -11.35 20.99 40.76
N ALA A 194 -11.30 22.24 41.23
CA ALA A 194 -12.02 23.33 40.58
C ALA A 194 -11.48 23.60 39.17
N LEU A 195 -10.15 23.58 39.01
CA LEU A 195 -9.49 23.75 37.73
C LEU A 195 -9.81 22.61 36.74
N GLU A 196 -9.75 21.35 37.19
CA GLU A 196 -10.14 20.17 36.39
C GLU A 196 -11.59 20.29 35.91
N ASN A 197 -12.52 20.62 36.81
CA ASN A 197 -13.93 20.79 36.48
C ASN A 197 -14.15 21.92 35.47
N ALA A 198 -13.41 23.03 35.56
CA ALA A 198 -13.50 24.12 34.60
C ALA A 198 -12.98 23.75 33.21
N PHE A 199 -11.85 23.03 33.12
CA PHE A 199 -11.39 22.51 31.83
C PHE A 199 -12.40 21.52 31.24
N GLN A 200 -12.94 20.61 32.05
CA GLN A 200 -13.94 19.67 31.59
C GLN A 200 -15.21 20.38 31.11
N ALA A 201 -15.68 21.40 31.84
CA ALA A 201 -16.83 22.20 31.43
C ALA A 201 -16.58 22.97 30.12
N ALA A 202 -15.36 23.49 29.92
CA ALA A 202 -14.97 24.15 28.67
C ALA A 202 -14.99 23.18 27.48
N VAL A 203 -14.49 21.96 27.67
CA VAL A 203 -14.54 20.89 26.65
C VAL A 203 -15.98 20.46 26.37
N ASP A 204 -16.77 20.23 27.41
CA ASP A 204 -18.18 19.83 27.29
C ASP A 204 -19.01 20.91 26.56
N LYS A 205 -18.75 22.20 26.83
CA LYS A 205 -19.38 23.33 26.14
C LYS A 205 -19.01 23.36 24.66
N ALA A 206 -17.76 23.06 24.31
CA ALA A 206 -17.28 23.08 22.93
C ALA A 206 -17.78 21.91 22.07
N PHE A 207 -17.89 20.71 22.67
CA PHE A 207 -18.30 19.49 21.97
C PHE A 207 -19.78 19.14 22.13
N GLY A 208 -20.43 19.69 23.16
CA GLY A 208 -21.83 19.44 23.51
C GLY A 208 -21.98 18.11 24.25
N VAL A 209 -22.36 18.19 25.53
CA VAL A 209 -22.66 17.02 26.37
C VAL A 209 -24.00 17.26 27.05
N ILE A 210 -24.94 16.31 26.89
CA ILE A 210 -26.25 16.35 27.55
C ILE A 210 -26.22 15.44 28.79
N ASP A 211 -25.75 14.21 28.62
CA ASP A 211 -25.49 13.27 29.71
C ASP A 211 -23.97 13.13 29.90
N PRO A 212 -23.41 13.36 31.11
CA PRO A 212 -21.99 13.15 31.39
C PRO A 212 -21.45 11.77 31.03
N GLN A 213 -22.30 10.73 30.96
CA GLN A 213 -21.90 9.38 30.54
C GLN A 213 -21.61 9.27 29.03
N ASP A 214 -22.14 10.18 28.21
CA ASP A 214 -21.92 10.22 26.76
C ASP A 214 -20.66 11.00 26.38
N ARG A 215 -19.91 11.50 27.36
CA ARG A 215 -18.70 12.31 27.15
C ARG A 215 -17.61 11.48 26.47
N ILE A 216 -17.08 12.01 25.37
CA ILE A 216 -15.97 11.38 24.63
C ILE A 216 -14.60 11.83 25.14
N ILE A 217 -14.47 13.11 25.53
CA ILE A 217 -13.20 13.69 25.98
C ILE A 217 -13.26 13.90 27.49
N ASN A 218 -12.47 13.15 28.23
CA ASN A 218 -12.31 13.29 29.66
C ASN A 218 -11.03 14.08 29.97
N VAL A 219 -11.17 15.09 30.82
CA VAL A 219 -10.06 15.87 31.36
C VAL A 219 -9.74 15.35 32.76
N SER A 220 -8.46 15.21 33.07
CA SER A 220 -8.01 14.97 34.44
C SER A 220 -6.76 15.76 34.77
N ILE A 221 -6.62 16.16 36.03
CA ILE A 221 -5.44 16.76 36.60
C ILE A 221 -4.94 15.86 37.73
N ASN A 222 -3.75 15.30 37.58
CA ASN A 222 -3.08 14.54 38.63
C ASN A 222 -1.74 15.21 38.96
N GLU A 223 -1.57 15.64 40.21
CA GLU A 223 -0.49 16.53 40.62
C GLU A 223 -0.47 17.78 39.73
N ASP A 224 0.52 17.94 38.85
CA ASP A 224 0.62 19.01 37.85
C ASP A 224 0.38 18.54 36.40
N GLN A 225 0.03 17.29 36.19
CA GLN A 225 -0.24 16.73 34.87
C GLN A 225 -1.70 16.95 34.47
N LEU A 226 -1.93 17.82 33.48
CA LEU A 226 -3.19 17.90 32.75
C LEU A 226 -3.20 16.83 31.66
N SER A 227 -4.28 16.05 31.57
CA SER A 227 -4.46 15.08 30.49
C SER A 227 -5.84 15.12 29.87
N PHE A 228 -5.90 14.83 28.57
CA PHE A 228 -7.10 14.67 27.79
C PHE A 228 -7.18 13.22 27.26
N ALA A 229 -8.13 12.45 27.77
CA ALA A 229 -8.40 11.09 27.34
C ALA A 229 -9.59 11.07 26.37
N ALA A 230 -9.43 10.37 25.24
CA ALA A 230 -10.47 10.15 24.24
C ALA A 230 -10.32 8.73 23.69
N ASP A 231 -10.87 7.76 24.42
CA ASP A 231 -10.66 6.35 24.13
C ASP A 231 -11.23 5.96 22.76
N GLY A 232 -10.44 5.21 21.99
CA GLY A 232 -10.80 4.81 20.61
C GLY A 232 -10.75 5.94 19.57
N SER A 233 -10.61 7.20 19.99
CA SER A 233 -10.61 8.38 19.12
C SER A 233 -9.23 9.03 19.04
N ARG A 234 -8.94 9.70 17.92
CA ARG A 234 -7.80 10.61 17.81
C ARG A 234 -8.21 12.00 18.25
N LEU A 235 -7.53 12.50 19.27
CA LEU A 235 -7.60 13.86 19.76
C LEU A 235 -6.26 14.55 19.53
N THR A 236 -6.30 15.69 18.84
CA THR A 236 -5.12 16.53 18.59
C THR A 236 -5.39 17.94 19.09
N VAL A 237 -4.42 18.50 19.84
CA VAL A 237 -4.47 19.89 20.32
C VAL A 237 -3.68 20.81 19.39
N ARG A 238 -4.18 22.04 19.19
CA ARG A 238 -3.51 23.10 18.42
C ARG A 238 -3.74 24.47 19.05
N ALA A 239 -2.83 25.40 18.78
CA ALA A 239 -2.99 26.79 19.14
C ALA A 239 -4.14 27.44 18.34
N VAL A 240 -4.75 28.48 18.91
CA VAL A 240 -5.77 29.30 18.23
C VAL A 240 -5.15 30.66 17.92
N GLY A 241 -5.20 31.09 16.66
CA GLY A 241 -4.68 32.40 16.26
C GLY A 241 -3.19 32.60 16.58
N ASP A 242 -2.40 31.53 16.45
CA ASP A 242 -0.95 31.48 16.73
C ASP A 242 -0.56 31.72 18.21
N ASP A 243 -1.51 31.67 19.15
CA ASP A 243 -1.27 31.73 20.60
C ASP A 243 -0.70 30.39 21.12
N GLU A 244 0.58 30.14 20.86
CA GLU A 244 1.30 28.97 21.40
C GLU A 244 1.59 29.11 22.90
N GLU A 245 1.66 30.34 23.43
CA GLU A 245 1.84 30.63 24.86
C GLU A 245 0.75 29.97 25.72
N THR A 246 -0.50 29.95 25.23
CA THR A 246 -1.60 29.24 25.89
C THR A 246 -1.33 27.73 25.98
N LEU A 247 -0.73 27.11 24.96
CA LEU A 247 -0.36 25.70 25.03
C LEU A 247 0.84 25.47 25.95
N GLU A 248 1.82 26.38 25.95
CA GLU A 248 2.98 26.32 26.84
C GLU A 248 2.58 26.36 28.31
N LEU A 249 1.63 27.23 28.69
CA LEU A 249 1.04 27.27 30.04
C LEU A 249 0.43 25.92 30.46
N LEU A 250 -0.10 25.18 29.49
CA LEU A 250 -0.70 23.86 29.69
C LEU A 250 0.32 22.71 29.58
N GLY A 251 1.58 23.01 29.25
CA GLY A 251 2.63 22.03 28.97
C GLY A 251 2.39 21.19 27.70
N LEU A 252 1.58 21.70 26.77
CA LEU A 252 1.22 21.04 25.53
C LEU A 252 2.01 21.61 24.35
N LYS A 253 2.21 20.80 23.31
CA LYS A 253 2.81 21.25 22.04
C LYS A 253 1.76 21.43 20.96
N ASN A 254 1.96 22.41 20.09
CA ASN A 254 1.10 22.62 18.94
C ASN A 254 1.12 21.38 18.02
N GLY A 255 -0.05 20.76 17.80
CA GLY A 255 -0.17 19.52 17.04
C GLY A 255 0.03 18.23 17.83
N GLN A 256 0.22 18.29 19.15
CA GLN A 256 0.32 17.10 20.01
C GLN A 256 -0.97 16.26 19.95
N SER A 257 -0.82 14.93 19.98
CA SER A 257 -1.91 13.98 19.72
C SER A 257 -1.81 12.75 20.61
N ASN A 258 -2.95 12.18 21.00
CA ASN A 258 -3.06 10.91 21.75
C ASN A 258 -2.93 9.65 20.85
N LYS A 259 -2.42 9.84 19.63
CA LYS A 259 -2.19 8.83 18.59
C LYS A 259 -0.97 9.23 17.78
N ILE A 260 -0.25 8.23 17.29
CA ILE A 260 0.88 8.42 16.40
C ILE A 260 0.43 9.06 15.09
N ASN A 261 1.08 10.16 14.72
CA ASN A 261 1.00 10.70 13.37
C ASN A 261 2.16 10.14 12.54
N THR A 262 1.88 9.14 11.71
CA THR A 262 2.91 8.44 10.93
C THR A 262 3.53 9.30 9.83
N GLY A 263 2.98 10.49 9.56
CA GLY A 263 3.54 11.44 8.59
C GLY A 263 4.59 12.38 9.17
N LEU A 264 4.68 12.52 10.49
CA LEU A 264 5.72 13.33 11.14
C LEU A 264 7.09 12.65 11.04
N ALA A 265 8.14 13.45 11.11
CA ALA A 265 9.50 12.97 11.30
C ALA A 265 9.59 12.19 12.62
N LEU A 266 10.38 11.13 12.66
CA LEU A 266 10.51 10.24 13.81
C LEU A 266 10.87 10.99 15.10
N GLY A 267 11.72 12.01 15.01
CA GLY A 267 12.12 12.86 16.13
C GLY A 267 11.01 13.73 16.71
N ASP A 268 9.95 13.99 15.95
CA ASP A 268 8.82 14.85 16.34
C ASP A 268 7.64 14.04 16.91
N ILE A 269 7.73 12.72 16.88
CA ILE A 269 6.67 11.84 17.39
C ILE A 269 6.79 11.67 18.90
N SER A 270 5.69 11.88 19.60
CA SER A 270 5.57 11.64 21.04
C SER A 270 5.22 10.18 21.32
N PHE A 271 6.24 9.31 21.34
CA PHE A 271 6.07 7.91 21.73
C PHE A 271 5.82 7.77 23.23
N ALA A 272 5.08 6.73 23.62
CA ALA A 272 4.90 6.36 25.03
C ALA A 272 6.24 6.00 25.68
N ARG A 273 7.11 5.34 24.92
CA ARG A 273 8.49 5.09 25.28
C ARG A 273 9.38 6.05 24.49
N GLU A 274 10.06 6.94 25.21
CA GLU A 274 10.92 7.95 24.59
C GLU A 274 12.03 7.29 23.77
N LEU A 275 12.31 7.87 22.61
CA LEU A 275 13.40 7.41 21.75
C LEU A 275 14.74 7.80 22.36
N ASP A 276 15.72 6.91 22.25
CA ASP A 276 17.08 7.20 22.63
C ASP A 276 17.61 8.45 21.90
N ASP A 277 18.49 9.19 22.56
CA ASP A 277 19.16 10.36 21.98
C ASP A 277 20.33 9.93 21.08
N VAL A 278 19.97 9.40 19.91
CA VAL A 278 20.88 8.98 18.84
C VAL A 278 20.50 9.65 17.51
N GLU A 279 21.49 9.87 16.65
CA GLU A 279 21.27 10.44 15.31
C GLU A 279 20.53 9.46 14.38
N THR A 280 20.86 8.17 14.49
CA THR A 280 20.29 7.10 13.67
C THR A 280 19.86 5.90 14.51
N PHE A 281 18.82 5.23 14.07
CA PHE A 281 18.32 3.98 14.61
C PHE A 281 18.69 2.85 13.65
N LYS A 282 19.35 1.80 14.18
CA LYS A 282 19.80 0.66 13.39
C LYS A 282 19.25 -0.62 13.98
N PHE A 283 18.71 -1.46 13.10
CA PHE A 283 18.15 -2.76 13.46
C PHE A 283 18.15 -3.67 12.23
N SER A 284 17.97 -4.96 12.44
CA SER A 284 17.69 -5.92 11.39
C SER A 284 16.36 -6.63 11.62
N ILE A 285 15.70 -7.00 10.52
CA ILE A 285 14.55 -7.92 10.52
C ILE A 285 14.91 -9.06 9.59
N ASN A 286 14.94 -10.30 10.11
CA ASN A 286 15.34 -11.48 9.35
C ASN A 286 16.68 -11.28 8.61
N SER A 287 17.67 -10.70 9.31
CA SER A 287 19.00 -10.36 8.79
C SER A 287 19.06 -9.27 7.70
N VAL A 288 17.93 -8.67 7.32
CA VAL A 288 17.91 -7.48 6.47
C VAL A 288 18.07 -6.24 7.34
N GLU A 289 19.13 -5.48 7.10
CA GLU A 289 19.49 -4.29 7.88
C GLU A 289 18.69 -3.06 7.47
N PHE A 290 18.34 -2.24 8.46
CA PHE A 290 17.67 -0.96 8.31
C PHE A 290 18.39 0.11 9.12
N GLU A 291 18.49 1.30 8.53
CA GLU A 291 19.06 2.50 9.15
C GLU A 291 18.18 3.70 8.80
N PHE A 292 17.76 4.43 9.83
CA PHE A 292 16.91 5.61 9.70
C PHE A 292 17.37 6.71 10.63
N ASP A 293 17.45 7.94 10.12
CA ASP A 293 17.65 9.13 10.95
C ASP A 293 16.32 9.66 11.52
N ARG A 294 16.41 10.63 12.44
CA ARG A 294 15.24 11.24 13.11
C ARG A 294 14.32 12.02 12.16
N SER A 295 14.77 12.40 10.97
CA SER A 295 13.98 13.16 9.99
C SER A 295 13.02 12.29 9.17
N VAL A 296 13.25 10.97 9.13
CA VAL A 296 12.41 10.03 8.38
C VAL A 296 11.06 9.84 9.07
N SER A 297 9.98 9.78 8.30
CA SER A 297 8.64 9.49 8.84
C SER A 297 8.39 7.99 9.02
N LEU A 298 7.48 7.64 9.94
CA LEU A 298 7.07 6.24 10.10
C LEU A 298 6.38 5.67 8.86
N THR A 299 5.71 6.51 8.07
CA THR A 299 5.14 6.10 6.78
C THR A 299 6.22 5.59 5.84
N GLU A 300 7.35 6.30 5.76
CA GLU A 300 8.49 5.89 4.94
C GLU A 300 9.19 4.65 5.51
N ILE A 301 9.35 4.56 6.84
CA ILE A 301 9.92 3.39 7.52
C ILE A 301 9.08 2.14 7.22
N MET A 302 7.76 2.19 7.43
CA MET A 302 6.84 1.09 7.13
C MET A 302 6.90 0.71 5.65
N ARG A 303 6.92 1.69 4.74
CA ARG A 303 7.02 1.44 3.30
C ARG A 303 8.31 0.69 2.94
N LYS A 304 9.47 1.13 3.47
CA LYS A 304 10.76 0.48 3.21
C LYS A 304 10.80 -0.95 3.75
N ILE A 305 10.32 -1.17 4.98
CA ILE A 305 10.24 -2.51 5.57
C ILE A 305 9.33 -3.41 4.72
N ASN A 306 8.13 -2.95 4.38
CA ASN A 306 7.14 -3.73 3.63
C ASN A 306 7.57 -4.06 2.20
N ALA A 307 8.40 -3.21 1.58
CA ALA A 307 8.95 -3.42 0.24
C ALA A 307 10.27 -4.22 0.24
N SER A 308 10.86 -4.49 1.40
CA SER A 308 12.13 -5.19 1.52
C SER A 308 12.01 -6.71 1.41
N ASP A 309 13.17 -7.36 1.29
CA ASP A 309 13.34 -8.81 1.36
C ASP A 309 13.28 -9.37 2.78
N ALA A 310 12.99 -8.55 3.80
CA ALA A 310 12.86 -8.99 5.20
C ALA A 310 11.66 -9.95 5.41
N GLY A 311 10.79 -10.12 4.41
CA GLY A 311 9.70 -11.09 4.46
C GLY A 311 8.58 -10.73 5.43
N VAL A 312 8.41 -9.45 5.78
CA VAL A 312 7.40 -8.99 6.74
C VAL A 312 6.53 -7.85 6.21
N THR A 313 5.38 -7.66 6.84
CA THR A 313 4.53 -6.48 6.72
C THR A 313 4.38 -5.83 8.10
N LEU A 314 4.89 -4.61 8.25
CA LEU A 314 4.67 -3.71 9.38
C LEU A 314 3.49 -2.77 9.09
N SER A 315 2.63 -2.60 10.08
CA SER A 315 1.45 -1.73 10.02
C SER A 315 1.21 -1.04 11.37
N TYR A 316 0.50 0.08 11.34
CA TYR A 316 0.01 0.80 12.51
C TYR A 316 -1.51 0.90 12.47
N SER A 317 -2.15 0.69 13.63
CA SER A 317 -3.58 0.85 13.82
C SER A 317 -3.83 2.04 14.74
N SER A 318 -4.51 3.08 14.25
CA SER A 318 -4.89 4.23 15.07
C SER A 318 -6.02 3.92 16.06
N ILE A 319 -6.73 2.80 15.88
CA ILE A 319 -7.82 2.38 16.78
C ILE A 319 -7.22 1.79 18.05
N THR A 320 -6.27 0.87 17.89
CA THR A 320 -5.57 0.21 19.01
C THR A 320 -4.31 0.94 19.45
N ASP A 321 -3.95 2.02 18.75
CA ASP A 321 -2.68 2.74 18.90
C ASP A 321 -1.46 1.83 18.97
N SER A 322 -1.40 0.81 18.11
CA SER A 322 -0.35 -0.20 18.18
C SER A 322 0.20 -0.57 16.81
N PHE A 323 1.48 -0.95 16.81
CA PHE A 323 2.12 -1.52 15.63
C PHE A 323 1.95 -3.04 15.60
N THR A 324 1.85 -3.58 14.39
CA THR A 324 1.78 -5.02 14.14
C THR A 324 2.73 -5.38 13.01
N MET A 325 3.57 -6.38 13.24
CA MET A 325 4.41 -7.00 12.23
C MET A 325 3.92 -8.42 11.94
N VAL A 326 3.70 -8.74 10.66
CA VAL A 326 3.22 -10.05 10.19
C VAL A 326 4.21 -10.62 9.18
N ALA A 327 4.59 -11.89 9.32
CA ALA A 327 5.40 -12.59 8.32
C ALA A 327 4.58 -12.78 7.03
N LYS A 328 5.20 -12.52 5.87
CA LYS A 328 4.59 -12.78 4.56
C LYS A 328 4.44 -14.28 4.30
N GLU A 329 5.37 -15.07 4.82
CA GLU A 329 5.32 -16.52 4.75
C GLU A 329 4.55 -17.11 5.95
N THR A 330 3.81 -18.19 5.68
CA THR A 330 3.17 -19.02 6.71
C THR A 330 4.10 -20.16 7.14
N GLY A 331 3.69 -20.89 8.18
CA GLY A 331 4.39 -22.09 8.62
C GLY A 331 4.98 -21.96 10.01
N ALA A 332 5.28 -23.10 10.62
CA ALA A 332 5.93 -23.16 11.92
C ALA A 332 7.40 -22.74 11.81
N GLY A 333 7.83 -21.84 12.69
CA GLY A 333 9.19 -21.32 12.72
C GLY A 333 9.26 -19.92 13.31
N GLU A 334 10.49 -19.45 13.53
CA GLU A 334 10.78 -18.05 13.83
C GLU A 334 10.91 -17.29 12.50
N ASN A 335 9.76 -16.95 11.91
CA ASN A 335 9.64 -16.23 10.63
C ASN A 335 9.81 -14.71 10.80
N ILE A 336 9.90 -14.22 12.04
CA ILE A 336 10.22 -12.83 12.38
C ILE A 336 11.27 -12.82 13.48
N LYS A 337 12.46 -12.34 13.15
CA LYS A 337 13.54 -12.08 14.08
C LYS A 337 13.94 -10.62 14.00
N ILE A 338 13.82 -9.89 15.12
CA ILE A 338 14.16 -8.48 15.22
C ILE A 338 15.43 -8.36 16.08
N GLU A 339 16.45 -7.68 15.57
CA GLU A 339 17.67 -7.37 16.32
C GLU A 339 17.96 -5.87 16.25
N GLN A 340 17.89 -5.18 17.39
CA GLN A 340 18.22 -3.76 17.48
C GLN A 340 19.72 -3.59 17.77
N THR A 341 20.44 -2.86 16.91
CA THR A 341 21.89 -2.63 17.04
C THR A 341 22.24 -1.20 17.46
N GLN A 342 21.34 -0.23 17.26
CA GLN A 342 21.49 1.15 17.74
C GLN A 342 20.12 1.82 18.03
N GLY A 343 20.05 2.58 19.12
CA GLY A 343 18.83 3.21 19.61
C GLY A 343 17.80 2.18 20.09
N ASN A 344 16.53 2.59 20.19
CA ASN A 344 15.44 1.76 20.74
C ASN A 344 14.15 1.77 19.91
N LEU A 345 14.20 2.15 18.62
CA LEU A 345 13.01 2.28 17.77
C LEU A 345 12.05 1.07 17.82
N MET A 346 12.52 -0.18 17.73
CA MET A 346 11.62 -1.35 17.74
C MET A 346 10.90 -1.50 19.09
N GLU A 347 11.57 -1.13 20.18
CA GLU A 347 10.97 -1.10 21.51
C GLU A 347 9.93 0.02 21.64
N ALA A 348 10.21 1.20 21.07
CA ALA A 348 9.28 2.33 21.05
C ALA A 348 8.03 2.05 20.19
N LEU A 349 8.17 1.22 19.15
CA LEU A 349 7.04 0.70 18.38
C LEU A 349 6.27 -0.41 19.09
N GLY A 350 6.74 -0.90 20.25
CA GLY A 350 6.08 -1.98 20.99
C GLY A 350 6.26 -3.36 20.36
N LEU A 351 7.34 -3.59 19.61
CA LEU A 351 7.54 -4.81 18.81
C LEU A 351 8.60 -5.76 19.38
N THR A 352 9.09 -5.51 20.60
CA THR A 352 10.08 -6.37 21.27
C THR A 352 9.54 -6.97 22.56
N ALA A 353 10.24 -7.98 23.08
CA ALA A 353 9.89 -8.61 24.36
C ALA A 353 9.95 -7.60 25.52
N GLU A 354 10.93 -6.70 25.52
CA GLU A 354 11.14 -5.63 26.51
C GLU A 354 9.97 -4.65 26.55
N SER A 355 9.32 -4.44 25.41
CA SER A 355 8.10 -3.61 25.30
C SER A 355 6.79 -4.34 25.63
N GLY A 356 6.85 -5.64 25.96
CA GLY A 356 5.66 -6.45 26.25
C GLY A 356 4.87 -6.90 25.02
N ALA A 357 5.52 -7.00 23.86
CA ALA A 357 4.87 -7.41 22.62
C ALA A 357 4.24 -8.81 22.72
N SER A 358 3.05 -8.97 22.15
CA SER A 358 2.41 -10.28 21.99
C SER A 358 2.95 -10.97 20.74
N VAL A 359 3.48 -12.17 20.90
CA VAL A 359 4.00 -13.00 19.81
C VAL A 359 3.09 -14.21 19.61
N VAL A 360 2.53 -14.32 18.40
CA VAL A 360 1.81 -15.50 17.92
C VAL A 360 2.65 -16.15 16.84
N TYR A 361 3.14 -17.37 17.09
CA TYR A 361 3.95 -18.10 16.13
C TYR A 361 3.11 -18.60 14.95
N GLY A 362 3.76 -18.68 13.78
CA GLY A 362 3.17 -19.31 12.62
C GLY A 362 2.97 -20.81 12.85
N GLN A 363 2.03 -21.39 12.12
CA GLN A 363 1.70 -22.80 12.22
C GLN A 363 1.76 -23.45 10.84
N ASN A 364 2.08 -24.74 10.78
CA ASN A 364 2.01 -25.52 9.54
C ASN A 364 0.58 -25.96 9.25
N ALA A 365 0.27 -26.15 7.97
CA ALA A 365 -0.92 -26.86 7.54
C ALA A 365 -0.75 -28.37 7.83
N LEU A 366 -1.80 -28.98 8.37
CA LEU A 366 -1.86 -30.41 8.70
C LEU A 366 -3.05 -31.04 7.98
N LEU A 367 -2.78 -32.03 7.13
CA LEU A 367 -3.79 -32.66 6.29
C LEU A 367 -3.44 -34.10 5.97
N THR A 368 -4.44 -34.87 5.56
CA THR A 368 -4.28 -36.24 5.08
C THR A 368 -4.71 -36.30 3.62
N VAL A 369 -3.81 -36.72 2.73
CA VAL A 369 -4.05 -36.84 1.29
C VAL A 369 -3.76 -38.27 0.85
N ASN A 370 -4.69 -38.88 0.14
CA ASN A 370 -4.63 -40.28 -0.30
C ASN A 370 -4.27 -41.23 0.85
N GLY A 371 -4.82 -41.00 2.04
CA GLY A 371 -4.58 -41.77 3.25
C GLY A 371 -3.23 -41.52 3.94
N LYS A 372 -2.42 -40.55 3.47
CA LYS A 372 -1.14 -40.20 4.07
C LYS A 372 -1.17 -38.83 4.71
N ASP A 373 -0.68 -38.74 5.94
CA ASP A 373 -0.47 -37.46 6.61
C ASP A 373 0.64 -36.66 5.94
N ILE A 374 0.35 -35.38 5.68
CA ILE A 374 1.31 -34.43 5.15
C ILE A 374 1.29 -33.14 5.98
N VAL A 375 2.49 -32.61 6.21
CA VAL A 375 2.72 -31.33 6.87
C VAL A 375 3.30 -30.37 5.84
N ARG A 376 2.77 -29.15 5.78
CA ARG A 376 3.23 -28.11 4.85
C ARG A 376 3.35 -26.77 5.56
N SER A 377 4.38 -26.01 5.23
CA SER A 377 4.53 -24.63 5.72
C SER A 377 3.56 -23.66 5.05
N THR A 378 2.96 -24.04 3.91
CA THR A 378 2.08 -23.21 3.09
C THR A 378 0.68 -23.82 2.96
N ASN A 379 -0.30 -22.96 2.67
CA ASN A 379 -1.64 -23.37 2.24
C ASN A 379 -1.73 -23.66 0.73
N GLU A 380 -0.63 -23.51 0.00
CA GLU A 380 -0.49 -23.92 -1.40
C GLU A 380 0.35 -25.20 -1.48
N ILE A 381 -0.15 -26.21 -2.18
CA ILE A 381 0.44 -27.54 -2.20
C ILE A 381 0.54 -28.03 -3.64
N ASN A 382 1.75 -28.43 -4.06
CA ASN A 382 1.99 -29.04 -5.37
C ASN A 382 2.09 -30.56 -5.26
N ILE A 383 1.12 -31.29 -5.81
CA ILE A 383 1.05 -32.77 -5.80
C ILE A 383 0.53 -33.25 -7.16
N ASP A 384 1.13 -34.30 -7.74
CA ASP A 384 0.65 -34.99 -8.95
C ASP A 384 0.32 -34.07 -10.14
N GLY A 385 1.13 -33.02 -10.33
CA GLY A 385 0.96 -32.06 -11.42
C GLY A 385 -0.19 -31.07 -11.22
N VAL A 386 -0.72 -30.95 -10.00
CA VAL A 386 -1.70 -29.91 -9.65
C VAL A 386 -1.22 -29.07 -8.46
N THR A 387 -1.67 -27.82 -8.46
CA THR A 387 -1.54 -26.89 -7.34
C THR A 387 -2.88 -26.84 -6.62
N ILE A 388 -2.89 -27.22 -5.35
CA ILE A 388 -4.05 -27.24 -4.46
C ILE A 388 -3.89 -26.10 -3.47
N GLN A 389 -4.86 -25.18 -3.45
CA GLN A 389 -4.96 -24.11 -2.47
C GLN A 389 -5.97 -24.49 -1.39
N LEU A 390 -5.54 -24.44 -0.13
CA LEU A 390 -6.39 -24.67 1.03
C LEU A 390 -7.03 -23.36 1.49
N HIS A 391 -8.33 -23.40 1.78
CA HIS A 391 -9.11 -22.24 2.23
C HIS A 391 -9.72 -22.45 3.61
N GLN A 392 -10.08 -23.69 3.96
CA GLN A 392 -10.81 -24.03 5.18
C GLN A 392 -10.38 -25.40 5.72
N THR A 393 -10.55 -25.59 7.03
CA THR A 393 -10.43 -26.90 7.67
C THR A 393 -11.67 -27.76 7.38
N THR A 394 -11.55 -29.06 7.61
CA THR A 394 -12.67 -30.02 7.55
C THR A 394 -13.10 -30.41 8.96
N GLU A 395 -14.39 -30.69 9.15
CA GLU A 395 -14.91 -31.27 10.40
C GLU A 395 -14.39 -32.70 10.61
N GLU A 396 -14.39 -33.19 11.86
CA GLU A 396 -13.76 -34.46 12.29
C GLU A 396 -14.35 -35.72 11.61
N ASP A 397 -15.56 -35.64 11.06
CA ASP A 397 -16.26 -36.73 10.34
C ASP A 397 -16.76 -36.31 8.95
N ALA A 398 -16.22 -35.24 8.36
CA ALA A 398 -16.64 -34.78 7.04
C ALA A 398 -16.30 -35.80 5.94
N ASP A 399 -17.15 -35.90 4.92
CA ASP A 399 -16.85 -36.69 3.73
C ASP A 399 -15.53 -36.19 3.09
N PRO A 400 -14.63 -37.12 2.66
CA PRO A 400 -13.39 -36.74 1.99
C PRO A 400 -13.62 -35.87 0.76
N ILE A 401 -12.78 -34.84 0.60
CA ILE A 401 -12.82 -33.99 -0.58
C ILE A 401 -12.19 -34.76 -1.74
N THR A 402 -12.94 -34.92 -2.83
CA THR A 402 -12.46 -35.56 -4.05
C THR A 402 -12.11 -34.50 -5.08
N ILE A 403 -10.88 -34.53 -5.55
CA ILE A 403 -10.40 -33.76 -6.70
C ILE A 403 -10.38 -34.70 -7.89
N THR A 404 -11.23 -34.43 -8.88
CA THR A 404 -11.31 -35.19 -10.12
C THR A 404 -10.49 -34.48 -11.20
N LEU A 405 -9.60 -35.22 -11.85
CA LEU A 405 -8.77 -34.77 -12.96
C LEU A 405 -9.21 -35.49 -14.23
N GLU A 406 -9.75 -34.74 -15.19
CA GLU A 406 -10.27 -35.29 -16.43
C GLU A 406 -9.63 -34.61 -17.65
N ASN A 407 -9.43 -35.37 -18.71
CA ASN A 407 -8.99 -34.81 -19.99
C ASN A 407 -10.10 -33.91 -20.54
N ASP A 408 -9.79 -32.64 -20.77
CA ASP A 408 -10.70 -31.62 -21.30
C ASP A 408 -10.06 -30.86 -22.47
N ALA A 409 -10.35 -31.33 -23.68
CA ALA A 409 -9.87 -30.73 -24.92
C ALA A 409 -10.55 -29.38 -25.26
N THR A 410 -11.45 -28.84 -24.43
CA THR A 410 -12.19 -27.60 -24.74
C THR A 410 -11.25 -26.41 -24.95
N SER A 411 -10.16 -26.34 -24.19
CA SER A 411 -9.14 -25.29 -24.32
C SER A 411 -8.37 -25.34 -25.65
N LEU A 412 -8.33 -26.49 -26.33
CA LEU A 412 -7.67 -26.67 -27.62
C LEU A 412 -8.47 -26.06 -28.79
N LYS A 413 -9.79 -25.86 -28.62
CA LYS A 413 -10.69 -25.48 -29.71
C LYS A 413 -10.32 -24.16 -30.36
N GLU A 414 -10.08 -23.11 -29.57
CA GLU A 414 -9.78 -21.78 -30.10
C GLU A 414 -8.40 -21.68 -30.77
N PRO A 415 -7.30 -22.21 -30.17
CA PRO A 415 -6.02 -22.28 -30.85
C PRO A 415 -6.09 -23.04 -32.18
N ILE A 416 -6.78 -24.20 -32.22
CA ILE A 416 -6.89 -25.02 -33.43
C ILE A 416 -7.70 -24.31 -34.54
N LYS A 417 -8.70 -23.49 -34.20
CA LYS A 417 -9.43 -22.70 -35.20
C LYS A 417 -8.64 -21.52 -35.75
N LYS A 418 -7.74 -20.96 -34.94
CA LYS A 418 -6.89 -19.82 -35.32
C LYS A 418 -5.71 -20.26 -36.19
N PHE A 419 -5.28 -21.51 -36.03
CA PHE A 419 -4.40 -22.21 -36.96
C PHE A 419 -5.13 -22.48 -38.27
#